data_AF-A0A2E6TZY2-F1
#
_entry.id   AF-A0A2E6TZY2-F1
#
_cell.length_a   1.000
_cell.length_b   1.000
_cell.length_c   1.000
_cell.angle_alpha   90.00
_cell.angle_beta   90.00
_cell.angle_gamma   90.00
#
_symmetry.space_group_name_H-M   'P 1'
#
loop_
_entity.id
_entity.type
_entity.pdbx_description
1 polymer ?
#
loop_
_entity_poly.entity_id
_entity_poly.type
_entity_poly.pdbx_seq_one_letter_code
_entity_poly.pdbx_strand_id
1 'polypeptide(L)' 'MSSNMRIGLAGLGTVGATVAARLLQGVVPRAELVAVSARDAKKDRGVDLSGVDFVATPLDLVSHDKVDIVV' A
#
# COMPACT_ATOMS: atom_id res chain seq x y z
N MET A 1 -4.07 -23.14 5.97
CA MET A 1 -4.51 -21.76 5.69
C MET A 1 -3.27 -20.88 5.70
N SER A 2 -2.88 -20.29 4.58
CA SER A 2 -1.84 -19.26 4.58
C SER A 2 -2.51 -17.90 4.55
N SER A 3 -2.34 -17.09 5.59
CA SER A 3 -2.75 -15.68 5.57
C SER A 3 -1.94 -14.93 4.50
N ASN A 4 -2.57 -13.99 3.80
CA ASN A 4 -1.83 -13.08 2.93
C ASN A 4 -0.88 -12.22 3.79
N MET A 5 0.28 -11.88 3.24
CA MET A 5 1.19 -10.88 3.80
C MET A 5 0.61 -9.50 3.51
N ARG A 6 0.27 -8.76 4.56
CA ARG A 6 -0.35 -7.45 4.45
C ARG A 6 0.73 -6.36 4.41
N ILE A 7 0.73 -5.59 3.33
CA ILE A 7 1.78 -4.63 2.99
C ILE A 7 1.27 -3.21 3.24
N GLY A 8 2.06 -2.44 3.98
CA GLY A 8 2.01 -0.98 4.02
C GLY A 8 3.06 -0.41 3.06
N LEU A 9 2.68 0.51 2.16
CA LEU A 9 3.59 1.08 1.17
C LEU A 9 3.87 2.57 1.46
N ALA A 10 5.11 2.87 1.84
CA ALA A 10 5.59 4.20 2.14
C ALA A 10 6.09 4.90 0.85
N GLY A 11 5.16 5.52 0.14
CA GLY A 11 5.45 6.34 -1.02
C GLY A 11 4.75 5.83 -2.27
N LEU A 12 4.18 6.77 -3.02
CA LEU A 12 3.43 6.51 -4.25
C LEU A 12 4.04 7.26 -5.45
N GLY A 13 5.36 7.46 -5.45
CA GLY A 13 6.08 8.01 -6.61
C GLY A 13 6.02 7.08 -7.83
N THR A 14 6.85 7.29 -8.86
CA THR A 14 6.82 6.47 -10.09
C THR A 14 6.91 4.96 -9.80
N VAL A 15 7.84 4.57 -8.92
CA VAL A 15 8.01 3.16 -8.53
C VAL A 15 6.85 2.72 -7.63
N GLY A 16 6.53 3.49 -6.59
CA GLY A 16 5.49 3.13 -5.62
C GLY A 16 4.11 2.95 -6.25
N ALA A 17 3.71 3.84 -7.17
CA ALA A 17 2.44 3.70 -7.89
C ALA A 17 2.40 2.42 -8.74
N THR A 18 3.51 2.07 -9.39
CA THR A 18 3.63 0.82 -10.16
C THR A 18 3.56 -0.40 -9.23
N VAL A 19 4.27 -0.38 -8.10
CA VAL A 19 4.23 -1.45 -7.09
C VAL A 19 2.80 -1.64 -6.57
N ALA A 20 2.12 -0.56 -6.18
CA ALA A 20 0.73 -0.60 -5.74
C ALA A 20 -0.19 -1.24 -6.80
N ALA A 21 -0.07 -0.82 -8.06
CA ALA A 21 -0.84 -1.40 -9.15
C ALA A 21 -0.58 -2.90 -9.34
N ARG A 22 0.67 -3.35 -9.25
CA ARG A 22 1.00 -4.79 -9.37
C ARG A 22 0.49 -5.62 -8.19
N LEU A 23 0.53 -5.07 -6.97
CA LEU A 23 -0.02 -5.72 -5.78
C LEU A 23 -1.55 -5.88 -5.90
N LEU A 24 -2.24 -4.81 -6.31
CA LEU A 24 -3.70 -4.84 -6.50
C LEU A 24 -4.14 -5.75 -7.66
N GLN A 25 -3.30 -5.93 -8.67
CA GLN A 25 -3.50 -6.91 -9.75
C GLN A 25 -3.25 -8.37 -9.32
N GLY A 26 -2.79 -8.61 -8.08
CA GLY A 26 -2.49 -9.95 -7.58
C GLY A 26 -1.24 -10.58 -8.19
N VAL A 27 -0.34 -9.78 -8.78
CA VAL A 27 0.88 -10.29 -9.43
C VAL A 27 1.83 -10.94 -8.43
N VAL A 28 1.84 -10.46 -7.18
CA VAL A 28 2.62 -11.05 -6.08
C VAL A 28 1.70 -11.98 -5.29
N PRO A 29 1.88 -13.31 -5.38
CA PRO A 29 0.99 -14.25 -4.71
C PRO A 29 1.04 -14.09 -3.18
N ARG A 30 -0.13 -14.15 -2.54
CA ARG A 30 -0.29 -14.01 -1.08
C ARG A 30 0.19 -12.66 -0.55
N ALA A 31 0.16 -11.60 -1.35
CA ALA A 31 0.39 -10.24 -0.89
C ALA A 31 -0.90 -9.43 -0.99
N GLU A 32 -1.15 -8.58 0.00
CA GLU A 32 -2.31 -7.71 0.07
C GLU A 32 -1.85 -6.30 0.43
N LEU A 33 -2.13 -5.32 -0.42
CA LEU A 33 -1.85 -3.92 -0.09
C LEU A 33 -2.96 -3.40 0.81
N VAL A 34 -2.65 -3.13 2.08
CA VAL A 34 -3.64 -2.72 3.08
C VAL A 34 -3.58 -1.24 3.41
N ALA A 35 -2.39 -0.63 3.30
CA ALA A 35 -2.22 0.78 3.58
C ALA A 35 -1.13 1.43 2.71
N VAL A 36 -1.25 2.72 2.46
CA VAL A 36 -0.29 3.53 1.72
C VAL A 36 -0.04 4.85 2.45
N SER A 37 1.15 5.42 2.30
CA SER A 37 1.41 6.81 2.68
C SER A 37 2.07 7.58 1.55
N ALA A 38 1.62 8.82 1.32
CA ALA A 38 2.34 9.77 0.49
C ALA A 38 1.96 11.21 0.86
N ARG A 39 2.82 12.17 0.51
CA ARG A 39 2.65 13.59 0.91
C ARG A 39 1.33 14.23 0.46
N ASP A 40 0.84 13.85 -0.72
CA ASP A 40 -0.39 14.40 -1.28
C ASP A 40 -1.35 13.26 -1.65
N ALA A 41 -2.42 13.11 -0.88
CA ALA A 41 -3.44 12.09 -1.08
C ALA A 41 -4.39 12.39 -2.25
N LYS A 42 -4.44 13.65 -2.73
CA LYS A 42 -5.32 14.06 -3.84
C LYS A 42 -4.64 13.94 -5.20
N LYS A 43 -3.32 13.81 -5.23
CA LYS A 43 -2.56 13.64 -6.47
C LYS A 43 -2.92 12.30 -7.13
N ASP A 44 -3.41 12.37 -8.36
CA ASP A 44 -3.64 11.20 -9.21
C ASP A 44 -2.34 10.41 -9.45
N ARG A 45 -2.41 9.09 -9.23
CA ARG A 45 -1.31 8.12 -9.37
C ARG A 45 -1.57 7.08 -10.46
N GLY A 46 -2.73 7.14 -11.14
CA GLY A 46 -3.13 6.15 -12.13
C GLY A 46 -3.44 4.77 -11.56
N VAL A 47 -3.80 4.68 -10.26
CA VAL A 47 -4.15 3.43 -9.57
C VAL A 47 -5.34 3.68 -8.65
N ASP A 48 -6.30 2.76 -8.63
CA ASP A 48 -7.44 2.81 -7.72
C ASP A 48 -7.02 2.32 -6.33
N LEU A 49 -7.09 3.20 -5.34
CA LEU A 49 -6.75 2.95 -3.95
C LEU A 49 -7.98 2.96 -3.03
N SER A 50 -9.19 2.90 -3.59
CA SER A 50 -10.45 2.99 -2.82
C SER A 50 -10.59 1.96 -1.71
N GLY A 51 -9.94 0.79 -1.82
CA GLY A 51 -9.91 -0.27 -0.80
C GLY A 51 -8.67 -0.27 0.10
N VAL A 52 -7.81 0.74 0.01
CA VAL A 52 -6.51 0.80 0.70
C VAL A 52 -6.49 1.98 1.67
N ASP A 53 -6.07 1.74 2.91
CA ASP A 53 -6.03 2.79 3.93
C ASP A 53 -4.93 3.82 3.60
N PHE A 54 -5.29 5.08 3.36
CA PHE A 54 -4.31 6.14 3.12
C PHE A 54 -3.97 6.85 4.42
N VAL A 55 -2.74 6.69 4.91
CA VAL A 55 -2.28 7.27 6.17
C VAL A 55 -1.42 8.52 5.95
N ALA A 56 -1.52 9.47 6.88
CA ALA A 56 -0.94 10.80 6.74
C ALA A 56 0.59 10.79 6.79
N THR A 57 1.17 9.95 7.65
CA THR A 57 2.61 9.83 7.82
C THR A 57 3.09 8.41 7.58
N PRO A 58 4.32 8.20 7.07
CA PRO A 58 4.88 6.86 6.94
C PRO A 58 5.02 6.12 8.29
N LEU A 59 5.12 6.85 9.40
CA LEU A 59 5.18 6.26 10.74
C LEU A 59 3.85 5.60 11.13
N ASP A 60 2.72 6.12 10.62
CA ASP A 60 1.40 5.54 10.87
C ASP A 60 1.29 4.12 10.31
N LEU A 61 2.08 3.77 9.27
CA LEU A 61 2.16 2.40 8.74
C LEU A 61 2.78 1.42 9.74
N VAL A 62 3.72 1.89 10.56
CA VAL A 62 4.42 1.05 11.55
C VAL A 62 3.48 0.66 12.70
N SER A 63 2.57 1.55 13.07
CA SER A 63 1.56 1.33 14.11
C SER A 63 0.24 0.77 13.57
N HIS A 64 0.14 0.47 12.28
CA HIS A 64 -1.11 0.06 11.66
C HIS A 64 -1.41 -1.43 11.93
N ASP A 65 -2.51 -1.74 12.60
CA ASP A 65 -2.87 -3.10 13.05
C ASP A 65 -2.96 -4.15 11.91
N LYS A 66 -3.17 -3.68 10.68
CA LYS A 66 -3.22 -4.55 9.50
C LYS A 66 -1.88 -4.74 8.79
N VAL A 67 -0.85 -3.97 9.09
CA VAL A 67 0.42 -4.01 8.33
C VAL A 67 1.37 -5.02 8.95
N ASP A 68 1.81 -6.00 8.15
CA ASP A 68 2.83 -6.97 8.52
C ASP A 68 4.23 -6.55 8.02
N ILE A 69 4.29 -5.87 6.86
CA ILE A 69 5.52 -5.46 6.18
C ILE A 69 5.37 -4.02 5.69
N VAL A 70 6.39 -3.19 5.92
CA VAL A 70 6.50 -1.85 5.31
C VAL A 70 7.50 -1.90 4.16
N VAL A 71 7.10 -1.37 3.00
CA VAL A 71 7.95 -1.17 1.81
C VAL A 71 8.15 0.30 1.56
#